data_AF-A0A9E2Y7X6-F1
#
_entry.id   AF-A0A9E2Y7X6-F1
#
_cell.length_a   1.000
_cell.length_b   1.000
_cell.length_c   1.000
_cell.angle_alpha   90.00
_cell.angle_beta   90.00
_cell.angle_gamma   90.00
#
_symmetry.space_group_name_H-M   'P 1'
#
loop_
_entity.id
_entity.type
_entity.pdbx_description
1 polymer ?
#
loop_
_entity_poly.entity_id
_entity_poly.type
_entity_poly.pdbx_seq_one_letter_code
_entity_poly.pdbx_strand_id
1 'polypeptide(L)'
;MTRASCRALALLVALIGVIVTPNAARATVEVDPTVLYGQMKDAYAKGAAAGWDFRSEATYLSTIFNAGRAYSLQYPNDPAYGELATLTVAIGTGLHYNPLTNHDAAVWWVREAADWVMKHSEEPQLIMQAQALLLRVNSEDDTARLARLADADATANVRAYPGDVDALLIQVEADWRAWLLTSNPMWRSLAFARAAAPSFPVAHLPTTWGNELVASADRASTQSGYTRADVANATTFITRLKAVDPIRVIATVNAMPHDVYLTTLAPADEYFGPLNMSILEIENRLKHINFMLDYNYGNNESDPATDVAHAIVDMQKVYPRDRDLPMLIYWCYTTLQRMTDQQSRETARALKAILTVEYQDSPQARKLLGLT
;
A
#
# COMPACT_ATOMS: atom_id res chain seq x y z
N MET A 1 63.46 22.12 41.73
CA MET A 1 63.38 20.85 40.98
C MET A 1 62.05 20.19 41.38
N THR A 2 61.11 19.76 40.56
CA THR A 2 60.86 19.74 39.11
C THR A 2 59.41 19.23 38.98
N ARG A 3 58.57 19.98 38.27
CA ARG A 3 57.41 19.56 37.44
C ARG A 3 56.50 18.41 37.92
N ALA A 4 55.23 18.77 38.20
CA ALA A 4 54.06 18.02 37.73
C ALA A 4 52.79 18.92 37.77
N SER A 5 52.81 19.93 36.93
CA SER A 5 51.64 20.62 36.39
C SER A 5 50.97 19.75 35.32
N CYS A 6 49.65 19.90 35.16
CA CYS A 6 48.75 19.38 34.11
C CYS A 6 47.89 18.17 34.48
N ARG A 7 46.79 18.38 35.23
CA ARG A 7 45.44 17.80 34.96
C ARG A 7 44.30 18.67 35.53
N ALA A 8 44.48 19.99 35.56
CA ALA A 8 43.47 20.95 36.03
C ALA A 8 43.23 22.00 34.95
N LEU A 9 42.59 21.63 33.83
CA LEU A 9 42.06 22.61 32.87
C LEU A 9 41.01 22.05 31.89
N ALA A 10 40.10 21.18 32.35
CA ALA A 10 38.94 20.74 31.55
C ALA A 10 37.65 20.62 32.37
N LEU A 11 37.59 21.28 33.53
CA LEU A 11 36.46 21.21 34.47
C LEU A 11 35.92 22.60 34.86
N LEU A 12 36.34 23.65 34.15
CA LEU A 12 35.97 25.04 34.46
C LEU A 12 35.54 25.85 33.22
N VAL A 13 35.00 25.16 32.21
CA VAL A 13 34.16 25.74 31.15
C VAL A 13 32.75 25.10 31.17
N ALA A 14 32.48 24.20 32.12
CA ALA A 14 31.19 23.50 32.26
C ALA A 14 30.16 24.23 33.15
N LEU A 15 30.45 25.45 33.61
CA LEU A 15 29.51 26.30 34.33
C LEU A 15 29.59 27.71 33.74
N ILE A 16 28.60 28.03 32.92
CA ILE A 16 28.14 29.33 32.34
C ILE A 16 27.87 29.09 30.85
N GLY A 17 26.85 28.27 30.65
CA GLY A 17 26.19 27.98 29.39
C GLY A 17 24.76 27.61 29.74
N VAL A 18 24.05 28.53 30.40
CA VAL A 18 22.59 28.51 30.46
C VAL A 18 22.12 28.77 29.04
N ILE A 19 22.21 27.74 28.20
CA ILE A 19 21.40 27.60 27.01
C ILE A 19 20.21 26.80 27.50
N VAL A 20 19.05 27.42 27.44
CA VAL A 20 17.74 26.79 27.54
C VAL A 20 17.75 25.63 26.56
N THR A 21 18.10 24.42 27.01
CA THR A 21 17.83 23.23 26.22
C THR A 21 16.31 23.11 26.20
N PRO A 22 15.67 23.06 25.03
CA PRO A 22 14.28 22.65 24.99
C PRO A 22 14.23 21.33 25.73
N ASN A 23 13.27 21.17 26.65
CA ASN A 23 12.88 19.85 27.12
C ASN A 23 12.64 19.04 25.85
N ALA A 24 13.64 18.25 25.44
CA ALA A 24 13.46 17.24 24.43
C ALA A 24 12.43 16.32 25.08
N ALA A 25 11.16 16.49 24.68
CA ALA A 25 10.13 15.53 24.95
C ALA A 25 10.73 14.21 24.46
N ARG A 26 11.20 13.40 25.41
CA ARG A 26 11.50 12.01 25.12
C ARG A 26 10.14 11.48 24.70
N ALA A 27 9.99 11.19 23.41
CA ALA A 27 8.88 10.39 22.95
C ALA A 27 9.06 9.04 23.64
N THR A 28 8.47 8.90 24.83
CA THR A 28 8.26 7.59 25.43
C THR A 28 7.40 6.87 24.41
N VAL A 29 7.90 5.76 23.88
CA VAL A 29 7.07 4.89 23.04
C VAL A 29 5.94 4.43 23.96
N GLU A 30 4.75 4.97 23.73
CA GLU A 30 3.57 4.60 24.49
C GLU A 30 3.21 3.16 24.12
N VAL A 31 3.15 2.30 25.14
CA VAL A 31 2.88 0.87 24.98
C VAL A 31 1.50 0.52 25.54
N ASP A 32 0.85 1.43 26.27
CA ASP A 32 -0.55 1.28 26.66
C ASP A 32 -1.46 1.53 25.43
N PRO A 33 -2.28 0.54 25.04
CA PRO A 33 -3.11 0.63 23.83
C PRO A 33 -4.17 1.74 23.91
N THR A 34 -4.76 1.96 25.07
CA THR A 34 -5.80 2.96 25.29
C THR A 34 -5.20 4.36 25.27
N VAL A 35 -4.00 4.54 25.84
CA VAL A 35 -3.28 5.83 25.79
C VAL A 35 -2.82 6.12 24.36
N LEU A 36 -2.27 5.12 23.66
CA LEU A 36 -1.87 5.23 22.25
C LEU A 36 -3.08 5.59 21.37
N TYR A 37 -4.21 4.92 21.56
CA TYR A 37 -5.47 5.21 20.88
C TYR A 37 -5.94 6.64 21.14
N GLY A 38 -5.97 7.07 22.41
CA GLY A 38 -6.36 8.43 22.78
C GLY A 38 -5.48 9.48 22.09
N GLN A 39 -4.17 9.26 22.08
CA GLN A 39 -3.21 10.12 21.39
C GLN A 39 -3.44 10.15 19.87
N MET A 40 -3.73 9.01 19.26
CA MET A 40 -4.06 8.92 17.83
C MET A 40 -5.38 9.65 17.51
N LYS A 41 -6.43 9.43 18.28
CA LYS A 41 -7.71 10.12 18.07
C LYS A 41 -7.57 11.63 18.22
N ASP A 42 -6.85 12.09 19.25
CA ASP A 42 -6.58 13.50 19.49
C ASP A 42 -5.70 14.13 18.40
N ALA A 43 -4.70 13.40 17.90
CA ALA A 43 -3.86 13.85 16.79
C ALA A 43 -4.68 14.03 15.51
N TYR A 44 -5.57 13.07 15.20
CA TYR A 44 -6.49 13.17 14.07
C TYR A 44 -7.44 14.36 14.22
N ALA A 45 -8.09 14.51 15.38
CA ALA A 45 -9.02 15.61 15.63
C ALA A 45 -8.34 16.99 15.54
N LYS A 46 -7.12 17.13 16.09
CA LYS A 46 -6.31 18.35 15.95
C LYS A 46 -5.93 18.63 14.50
N GLY A 47 -5.57 17.58 13.77
CA GLY A 47 -5.25 17.66 12.36
C GLY A 47 -6.41 18.11 11.48
N ALA A 48 -7.55 17.44 11.61
CA ALA A 48 -8.79 17.80 10.95
C ALA A 48 -9.22 19.23 11.28
N ALA A 49 -9.12 19.65 12.55
CA ALA A 49 -9.41 21.02 12.97
C ALA A 49 -8.44 22.06 12.41
N ALA A 50 -7.19 21.66 12.11
CA ALA A 50 -6.19 22.52 11.46
C ALA A 50 -6.37 22.58 9.94
N GLY A 51 -7.34 21.85 9.37
CA GLY A 51 -7.57 21.79 7.93
C GLY A 51 -6.44 21.08 7.20
N TRP A 52 -6.10 19.86 7.64
CA TRP A 52 -5.14 19.01 6.93
C TRP A 52 -5.43 18.94 5.43
N ASP A 53 -4.35 19.04 4.66
CA ASP A 53 -4.38 18.68 3.25
C ASP A 53 -4.57 17.17 3.12
N PHE A 54 -4.96 16.72 1.92
CA PHE A 54 -5.27 15.31 1.68
C PHE A 54 -4.07 14.42 2.01
N ARG A 55 -2.86 14.89 1.69
CA ARG A 55 -1.62 14.17 1.94
C ARG A 55 -1.34 13.95 3.41
N SER A 56 -1.54 14.96 4.25
CA SER A 56 -1.33 14.85 5.70
C SER A 56 -2.26 13.81 6.28
N GLU A 57 -3.53 13.80 5.85
CA GLU A 57 -4.50 12.82 6.30
C GLU A 57 -4.20 11.41 5.77
N ALA A 58 -3.79 11.27 4.50
CA ALA A 58 -3.40 9.97 3.93
C ALA A 58 -2.16 9.38 4.62
N THR A 59 -1.17 10.21 4.95
CA THR A 59 0.03 9.80 5.71
C THR A 59 -0.36 9.35 7.12
N TYR A 60 -1.31 10.06 7.73
CA TYR A 60 -1.84 9.70 9.02
C TYR A 60 -2.58 8.36 8.99
N LEU A 61 -3.42 8.13 7.98
CA LEU A 61 -4.12 6.87 7.75
C LEU A 61 -3.15 5.68 7.67
N SER A 62 -2.08 5.81 6.87
CA SER A 62 -1.03 4.80 6.75
C SER A 62 -0.40 4.45 8.09
N THR A 63 -0.17 5.46 8.93
CA THR A 63 0.40 5.28 10.27
C THR A 63 -0.55 4.50 11.17
N ILE A 64 -1.85 4.82 11.13
CA ILE A 64 -2.89 4.11 11.90
C ILE A 64 -3.02 2.66 11.44
N PHE A 65 -3.01 2.41 10.14
CA PHE A 65 -3.10 1.04 9.62
C PHE A 65 -1.90 0.21 10.01
N ASN A 66 -0.68 0.77 9.93
CA ASN A 66 0.52 0.07 10.36
C ASN A 66 0.53 -0.21 11.87
N ALA A 67 0.07 0.74 12.69
CA ALA A 67 -0.05 0.54 14.13
C ALA A 67 -1.10 -0.53 14.47
N GLY A 68 -2.29 -0.45 13.87
CA GLY A 68 -3.36 -1.43 14.06
C GLY A 68 -2.95 -2.84 13.62
N ARG A 69 -2.27 -2.94 12.48
CA ARG A 69 -1.64 -4.18 11.99
C ARG A 69 -0.67 -4.78 13.02
N ALA A 70 0.30 -3.99 13.49
CA ALA A 70 1.29 -4.45 14.48
C ALA A 70 0.61 -4.87 15.79
N TYR A 71 -0.41 -4.11 16.22
CA TYR A 71 -1.18 -4.41 17.41
C TYR A 71 -1.94 -5.73 17.30
N SER A 72 -2.66 -5.91 16.19
CA SER A 72 -3.43 -7.12 15.89
C SER A 72 -2.56 -8.37 15.90
N LEU A 73 -1.33 -8.27 15.41
CA LEU A 73 -0.37 -9.38 15.39
C LEU A 73 0.17 -9.70 16.79
N GLN A 74 0.38 -8.69 17.64
CA GLN A 74 0.99 -8.87 18.97
C GLN A 74 -0.04 -9.20 20.06
N TYR A 75 -1.26 -8.64 19.95
CA TYR A 75 -2.28 -8.66 21.00
C TYR A 75 -3.68 -9.03 20.46
N PRO A 76 -3.85 -10.18 19.79
CA PRO A 76 -5.09 -10.53 19.08
C PRO A 76 -6.33 -10.71 19.98
N ASN A 77 -6.13 -10.91 21.29
CA ASN A 77 -7.23 -11.12 22.26
C ASN A 77 -7.42 -9.93 23.20
N ASP A 78 -6.76 -8.81 22.95
CA ASP A 78 -6.82 -7.66 23.85
C ASP A 78 -8.19 -6.95 23.75
N PRO A 79 -8.85 -6.65 24.89
CA PRO A 79 -10.13 -5.95 24.88
C PRO A 79 -10.12 -4.58 24.19
N ALA A 80 -8.97 -3.89 24.15
CA ALA A 80 -8.81 -2.59 23.50
C ALA A 80 -8.73 -2.69 21.96
N TYR A 81 -8.69 -3.90 21.39
CA TYR A 81 -8.76 -4.14 19.94
C TYR A 81 -9.91 -3.37 19.28
N GLY A 82 -11.07 -3.31 19.94
CA GLY A 82 -12.27 -2.63 19.42
C GLY A 82 -12.10 -1.14 19.18
N GLU A 83 -11.24 -0.46 19.94
CA GLU A 83 -10.96 0.95 19.79
C GLU A 83 -10.17 1.20 18.49
N LEU A 84 -9.14 0.39 18.23
CA LEU A 84 -8.32 0.45 17.02
C LEU A 84 -9.12 0.06 15.76
N ALA A 85 -9.98 -0.95 15.86
CA ALA A 85 -10.87 -1.35 14.78
C ALA A 85 -11.84 -0.22 14.41
N THR A 86 -12.43 0.42 15.42
CA THR A 86 -13.33 1.58 15.23
C THR A 86 -12.62 2.76 14.58
N LEU A 87 -11.40 3.09 15.03
CA LEU A 87 -10.61 4.18 14.44
C LEU A 87 -10.26 3.91 12.98
N THR A 88 -9.84 2.67 12.69
CA THR A 88 -9.51 2.21 11.34
C THR A 88 -10.71 2.40 10.40
N VAL A 89 -11.91 2.00 10.84
CA VAL A 89 -13.14 2.17 10.04
C VAL A 89 -13.49 3.64 9.84
N ALA A 90 -13.40 4.46 10.90
CA ALA A 90 -13.75 5.87 10.85
C ALA A 90 -12.84 6.65 9.88
N ILE A 91 -11.52 6.55 10.05
CA ILE A 91 -10.55 7.28 9.21
C ILE A 91 -10.53 6.70 7.79
N GLY A 92 -10.53 5.37 7.65
CA GLY A 92 -10.56 4.72 6.34
C GLY A 92 -11.78 5.11 5.51
N THR A 93 -12.94 5.30 6.15
CA THR A 93 -14.13 5.78 5.44
C THR A 93 -14.04 7.27 5.09
N GLY A 94 -13.49 8.11 5.98
CA GLY A 94 -13.32 9.54 5.77
C GLY A 94 -12.45 9.86 4.54
N LEU A 95 -11.39 9.08 4.32
CA LEU A 95 -10.49 9.21 3.17
C LEU A 95 -10.86 8.37 1.95
N HIS A 96 -12.05 7.77 1.95
CA HIS A 96 -12.49 6.91 0.86
C HIS A 96 -11.43 5.84 0.51
N TYR A 97 -10.97 5.10 1.53
CA TYR A 97 -9.93 4.08 1.38
C TYR A 97 -10.20 3.15 0.19
N ASN A 98 -9.18 2.93 -0.64
CA ASN A 98 -9.28 2.11 -1.85
C ASN A 98 -8.07 1.15 -1.95
N PRO A 99 -8.28 -0.18 -2.03
CA PRO A 99 -7.19 -1.14 -2.20
C PRO A 99 -6.32 -0.88 -3.43
N LEU A 100 -6.90 -0.39 -4.54
CA LEU A 100 -6.19 -0.22 -5.80
C LEU A 100 -5.20 0.93 -5.80
N THR A 101 -5.36 1.93 -4.92
CA THR A 101 -4.43 3.07 -4.77
C THR A 101 -3.82 3.12 -3.37
N ASN A 102 -4.01 2.06 -2.57
CA ASN A 102 -3.37 1.93 -1.28
C ASN A 102 -1.93 1.44 -1.48
N HIS A 103 -1.00 2.08 -0.79
CA HIS A 103 0.42 1.72 -0.77
C HIS A 103 0.86 1.13 0.58
N ASP A 104 -0.06 0.77 1.48
CA ASP A 104 0.32 0.17 2.77
C ASP A 104 0.36 -1.35 2.77
N ALA A 105 -0.10 -2.00 1.69
CA ALA A 105 -0.13 -3.47 1.52
C ALA A 105 -0.68 -4.24 2.74
N ALA A 106 -1.57 -3.60 3.49
CA ALA A 106 -2.19 -4.12 4.71
C ALA A 106 -3.72 -4.16 4.55
N VAL A 107 -4.21 -4.52 3.36
CA VAL A 107 -5.65 -4.62 3.09
C VAL A 107 -6.34 -5.56 4.08
N TRP A 108 -5.63 -6.61 4.51
CA TRP A 108 -6.09 -7.57 5.49
C TRP A 108 -6.48 -6.91 6.82
N TRP A 109 -5.72 -5.93 7.31
CA TRP A 109 -6.01 -5.26 8.59
C TRP A 109 -7.29 -4.44 8.47
N VAL A 110 -7.47 -3.73 7.36
CA VAL A 110 -8.70 -2.97 7.09
C VAL A 110 -9.91 -3.90 7.02
N ARG A 111 -9.77 -5.07 6.39
CA ARG A 111 -10.80 -6.11 6.36
C ARG A 111 -11.14 -6.60 7.77
N GLU A 112 -10.12 -6.94 8.56
CA GLU A 112 -10.29 -7.47 9.91
C GLU A 112 -10.97 -6.46 10.86
N ALA A 113 -10.50 -5.22 10.85
CA ALA A 113 -11.09 -4.13 11.62
C ALA A 113 -12.55 -3.89 11.25
N ALA A 114 -12.87 -3.86 9.95
CA ALA A 114 -14.24 -3.67 9.49
C ALA A 114 -15.14 -4.87 9.83
N ASP A 115 -14.64 -6.10 9.69
CA ASP A 115 -15.36 -7.31 10.12
C ASP A 115 -15.62 -7.33 11.62
N TRP A 116 -14.67 -6.87 12.43
CA TRP A 116 -14.85 -6.76 13.87
C TRP A 116 -15.96 -5.77 14.22
N VAL A 117 -15.92 -4.57 13.63
CA VAL A 117 -16.92 -3.53 13.85
C VAL A 117 -18.32 -4.01 13.43
N MET A 118 -18.44 -4.70 12.29
CA MET A 118 -19.70 -5.29 11.83
C MET A 118 -20.32 -6.27 12.84
N LYS A 119 -19.49 -6.97 13.61
CA LYS A 119 -19.93 -8.01 14.55
C LYS A 119 -20.19 -7.49 15.96
N HIS A 120 -19.53 -6.41 16.38
CA HIS A 120 -19.49 -5.97 17.78
C HIS A 120 -19.99 -4.55 18.03
N SER A 121 -20.11 -3.70 17.01
CA SER A 121 -20.64 -2.35 17.18
C SER A 121 -22.16 -2.35 17.31
N GLU A 122 -22.69 -1.47 18.15
CA GLU A 122 -24.13 -1.15 18.22
C GLU A 122 -24.47 0.14 17.47
N GLU A 123 -23.46 0.89 16.98
CA GLU A 123 -23.64 2.18 16.31
C GLU A 123 -24.00 2.00 14.82
N PRO A 124 -25.21 2.37 14.36
CA PRO A 124 -25.64 2.10 12.99
C PRO A 124 -24.78 2.79 11.92
N GLN A 125 -24.29 3.99 12.22
CA GLN A 125 -23.40 4.73 11.32
C GLN A 125 -22.07 4.00 11.14
N LEU A 126 -21.46 3.53 12.22
CA LEU A 126 -20.19 2.84 12.19
C LEU A 126 -20.30 1.47 11.49
N ILE A 127 -21.41 0.76 11.68
CA ILE A 127 -21.74 -0.47 10.94
C ILE A 127 -21.81 -0.19 9.43
N MET A 128 -22.52 0.87 9.03
CA MET A 128 -22.63 1.25 7.61
C MET A 128 -21.26 1.61 7.00
N GLN A 129 -20.41 2.30 7.76
CA GLN A 129 -19.03 2.62 7.35
C GLN A 129 -18.19 1.35 7.17
N ALA A 130 -18.25 0.43 8.14
CA ALA A 130 -17.56 -0.86 8.06
C ALA A 130 -18.03 -1.69 6.86
N GLN A 131 -19.35 -1.74 6.62
CA GLN A 131 -19.91 -2.42 5.45
C GLN A 131 -19.39 -1.83 4.14
N ALA A 132 -19.26 -0.51 4.06
CA ALA A 132 -18.73 0.17 2.89
C ALA A 132 -17.24 -0.14 2.68
N LEU A 133 -16.43 -0.23 3.73
CA LEU A 133 -15.03 -0.66 3.63
C LEU A 133 -14.88 -2.12 3.21
N LEU A 134 -15.67 -3.02 3.82
CA LEU A 134 -15.71 -4.44 3.44
C LEU A 134 -16.07 -4.62 1.98
N LEU A 135 -16.99 -3.81 1.45
CA LEU A 135 -17.33 -3.82 0.04
C LEU A 135 -16.11 -3.62 -0.86
N ARG A 136 -15.21 -2.71 -0.48
CA ARG A 136 -14.02 -2.36 -1.26
C ARG A 136 -12.95 -3.43 -1.13
N VAL A 137 -12.61 -3.80 0.11
CA VAL A 137 -11.57 -4.81 0.37
C VAL A 137 -11.96 -6.19 -0.11
N ASN A 138 -13.25 -6.52 -0.26
CA ASN A 138 -13.69 -7.82 -0.77
C ASN A 138 -13.98 -7.80 -2.28
N SER A 139 -13.69 -6.71 -2.99
CA SER A 139 -13.85 -6.61 -4.44
C SER A 139 -12.57 -6.95 -5.22
N GLU A 140 -11.51 -7.43 -4.56
CA GLU A 140 -10.19 -7.68 -5.18
C GLU A 140 -10.21 -8.73 -6.29
N ASP A 141 -11.19 -9.64 -6.27
CA ASP A 141 -11.40 -10.66 -7.29
C ASP A 141 -12.34 -10.23 -8.44
N ASP A 142 -13.12 -9.15 -8.25
CA ASP A 142 -13.91 -8.49 -9.30
C ASP A 142 -13.21 -7.21 -9.76
N THR A 143 -12.27 -7.38 -10.69
CA THR A 143 -11.43 -6.29 -11.21
C THR A 143 -12.23 -5.12 -11.78
N ALA A 144 -13.38 -5.40 -12.41
CA ALA A 144 -14.22 -4.37 -12.99
C ALA A 144 -14.94 -3.55 -11.91
N ARG A 145 -15.39 -4.21 -10.83
CA ARG A 145 -15.97 -3.54 -9.67
C ARG A 145 -14.92 -2.75 -8.91
N LEU A 146 -13.75 -3.32 -8.64
CA LEU A 146 -12.66 -2.64 -7.96
C LEU A 146 -12.25 -1.36 -8.70
N ALA A 147 -12.11 -1.42 -10.03
CA ALA A 147 -11.83 -0.26 -10.86
C ALA A 147 -12.89 0.86 -10.73
N ARG A 148 -14.18 0.51 -10.71
CA ARG A 148 -15.27 1.49 -10.52
C ARG A 148 -15.27 2.10 -9.12
N LEU A 149 -15.00 1.30 -8.09
CA LEU A 149 -14.91 1.79 -6.72
C LEU A 149 -13.71 2.73 -6.58
N ALA A 150 -12.56 2.37 -7.15
CA ALA A 150 -11.36 3.18 -7.15
C ALA A 150 -11.56 4.57 -7.75
N ASP A 151 -12.19 4.65 -8.92
CA ASP A 151 -12.54 5.92 -9.55
C ASP A 151 -13.53 6.75 -8.70
N ALA A 152 -14.56 6.11 -8.16
CA ALA A 152 -15.56 6.77 -7.33
C ALA A 152 -14.93 7.35 -6.05
N ASP A 153 -14.05 6.59 -5.40
CA ASP A 153 -13.34 6.98 -4.18
C ASP A 153 -12.36 8.11 -4.45
N ALA A 154 -11.53 8.00 -5.49
CA ALA A 154 -10.59 9.07 -5.83
C ALA A 154 -11.31 10.35 -6.28
N THR A 155 -12.45 10.23 -6.97
CA THR A 155 -13.31 11.38 -7.30
C THR A 155 -13.93 12.01 -6.06
N ALA A 156 -14.31 11.21 -5.06
CA ALA A 156 -14.81 11.73 -3.78
C ALA A 156 -13.72 12.49 -3.03
N ASN A 157 -12.48 11.97 -3.01
CA ASN A 157 -11.33 12.66 -2.45
C ASN A 157 -11.05 14.01 -3.12
N VAL A 158 -11.06 14.10 -4.46
CA VAL A 158 -10.90 15.40 -5.15
C VAL A 158 -12.03 16.39 -4.82
N ARG A 159 -13.25 15.92 -4.54
CA ARG A 159 -14.35 16.79 -4.09
C ARG A 159 -14.16 17.26 -2.65
N ALA A 160 -13.64 16.40 -1.78
CA ALA A 160 -13.35 16.72 -0.39
C ALA A 160 -12.14 17.66 -0.23
N TYR A 161 -11.16 17.56 -1.13
CA TYR A 161 -9.94 18.38 -1.15
C TYR A 161 -9.74 19.06 -2.52
N PRO A 162 -10.55 20.07 -2.88
CA PRO A 162 -10.49 20.70 -4.18
C PRO A 162 -9.14 21.37 -4.46
N GLY A 163 -8.48 20.95 -5.55
CA GLY A 163 -7.19 21.51 -5.96
C GLY A 163 -5.98 20.97 -5.20
N ASP A 164 -6.17 20.04 -4.27
CA ASP A 164 -5.08 19.33 -3.62
C ASP A 164 -4.28 18.51 -4.64
N VAL A 165 -2.95 18.63 -4.58
CA VAL A 165 -2.03 18.01 -5.54
C VAL A 165 -2.11 16.49 -5.46
N ASP A 166 -2.09 15.93 -4.25
CA ASP A 166 -2.04 14.49 -4.03
C ASP A 166 -3.40 13.85 -4.31
N ALA A 167 -4.52 14.53 -4.01
CA ALA A 167 -5.85 14.05 -4.39
C ALA A 167 -6.01 13.95 -5.92
N LEU A 168 -5.51 14.94 -6.66
CA LEU A 168 -5.51 14.94 -8.13
C LEU A 168 -4.60 13.86 -8.72
N LEU A 169 -3.43 13.63 -8.10
CA LEU A 169 -2.51 12.55 -8.50
C LEU A 169 -3.15 11.17 -8.28
N ILE A 170 -3.75 10.92 -7.12
CA ILE A 170 -4.43 9.65 -6.82
C ILE A 170 -5.61 9.41 -7.76
N GLN A 171 -6.32 10.46 -8.19
CA GLN A 171 -7.39 10.31 -9.17
C GLN A 171 -6.91 9.80 -10.53
N VAL A 172 -5.77 10.31 -11.02
CA VAL A 172 -5.16 9.80 -12.25
C VAL A 172 -4.57 8.40 -12.04
N GLU A 173 -3.95 8.15 -10.88
CA GLU A 173 -3.42 6.83 -10.54
C GLU A 173 -4.52 5.77 -10.49
N ALA A 174 -5.67 6.06 -9.87
CA ALA A 174 -6.81 5.15 -9.78
C ALA A 174 -7.25 4.67 -11.17
N ASP A 175 -7.40 5.60 -12.12
CA ASP A 175 -7.77 5.28 -13.50
C ASP A 175 -6.66 4.51 -14.22
N TRP A 176 -5.40 4.89 -14.00
CA TRP A 176 -4.26 4.23 -14.62
C TRP A 176 -4.17 2.77 -14.15
N ARG A 177 -4.22 2.54 -12.84
CA ARG A 177 -4.20 1.22 -12.22
C ARG A 177 -5.45 0.40 -12.57
N ALA A 178 -6.60 1.05 -12.74
CA ALA A 178 -7.82 0.42 -13.26
C ALA A 178 -7.64 -0.06 -14.71
N TRP A 179 -6.98 0.72 -15.56
CA TRP A 179 -6.63 0.28 -16.91
C TRP A 179 -5.68 -0.91 -16.88
N LEU A 180 -4.59 -0.86 -16.10
CA LEU A 180 -3.63 -1.96 -15.97
C LEU A 180 -4.32 -3.25 -15.51
N LEU A 181 -5.24 -3.15 -14.55
CA LEU A 181 -5.94 -4.30 -13.97
C LEU A 181 -6.98 -4.92 -14.93
N THR A 182 -7.69 -4.09 -15.71
CA THR A 182 -8.86 -4.53 -16.48
C THR A 182 -8.63 -4.59 -17.99
N SER A 183 -7.56 -3.97 -18.48
CA SER A 183 -7.29 -3.71 -19.90
C SER A 183 -8.41 -2.94 -20.63
N ASN A 184 -9.36 -2.33 -19.90
CA ASN A 184 -10.45 -1.57 -20.49
C ASN A 184 -9.96 -0.17 -20.93
N PRO A 185 -10.01 0.18 -22.23
CA PRO A 185 -9.51 1.45 -22.73
C PRO A 185 -10.21 2.68 -22.14
N MET A 186 -11.44 2.54 -21.64
CA MET A 186 -12.18 3.62 -20.99
C MET A 186 -11.38 4.26 -19.84
N TRP A 187 -10.73 3.43 -19.01
CA TRP A 187 -9.94 3.91 -17.88
C TRP A 187 -8.68 4.65 -18.32
N ARG A 188 -7.99 4.13 -19.35
CA ARG A 188 -6.86 4.83 -19.99
C ARG A 188 -7.28 6.20 -20.52
N SER A 189 -8.42 6.26 -21.23
CA SER A 189 -8.97 7.51 -21.76
C SER A 189 -9.29 8.51 -20.64
N LEU A 190 -9.83 8.03 -19.51
CA LEU A 190 -10.13 8.87 -18.35
C LEU A 190 -8.86 9.39 -17.68
N ALA A 191 -7.85 8.53 -17.48
CA ALA A 191 -6.54 8.91 -16.96
C ALA A 191 -5.90 10.01 -17.82
N PHE A 192 -5.91 9.86 -19.15
CA PHE A 192 -5.42 10.90 -20.06
C PHE A 192 -6.22 12.19 -19.99
N ALA A 193 -7.56 12.12 -19.95
CA ALA A 193 -8.40 13.31 -19.84
C ALA A 193 -8.13 14.10 -18.56
N ARG A 194 -7.99 13.40 -17.42
CA ARG A 194 -7.67 14.01 -16.13
C ARG A 194 -6.25 14.56 -16.08
N ALA A 195 -5.26 13.82 -16.59
CA ALA A 195 -3.87 14.29 -16.69
C ALA A 195 -3.71 15.51 -17.63
N ALA A 196 -4.54 15.59 -18.67
CA ALA A 196 -4.57 16.72 -19.60
C ALA A 196 -5.22 17.97 -19.00
N ALA A 197 -6.07 17.84 -17.97
CA ALA A 197 -6.81 18.94 -17.38
C ALA A 197 -5.88 20.04 -16.86
N PRO A 198 -6.15 21.34 -17.10
CA PRO A 198 -5.24 22.44 -16.72
C PRO A 198 -4.89 22.49 -15.23
N SER A 199 -5.80 22.03 -14.37
CA SER A 199 -5.62 21.95 -12.92
C SER A 199 -4.70 20.80 -12.48
N PHE A 200 -4.46 19.79 -13.32
CA PHE A 200 -3.65 18.63 -12.94
C PHE A 200 -2.17 19.03 -12.74
N PRO A 201 -1.55 18.67 -11.61
CA PRO A 201 -0.20 19.10 -11.24
C PRO A 201 0.89 18.26 -11.94
N VAL A 202 1.03 18.42 -13.26
CA VAL A 202 1.97 17.65 -14.10
C VAL A 202 3.43 17.63 -13.59
N ALA A 203 3.87 18.69 -12.90
CA ALA A 203 5.22 18.79 -12.35
C ALA A 203 5.48 17.84 -11.17
N HIS A 204 4.41 17.36 -10.50
CA HIS A 204 4.48 16.49 -9.31
C HIS A 204 4.26 15.00 -9.65
N LEU A 205 4.21 14.65 -10.94
CA LEU A 205 3.92 13.29 -11.38
C LEU A 205 4.95 12.26 -10.84
N PRO A 206 4.52 11.28 -10.03
CA PRO A 206 5.39 10.25 -9.47
C PRO A 206 6.10 9.42 -10.55
N THR A 207 7.30 8.92 -10.24
CA THR A 207 8.05 8.08 -11.18
C THR A 207 7.58 6.62 -11.19
N THR A 208 6.92 6.15 -10.13
CA THR A 208 6.45 4.76 -9.96
C THR A 208 5.47 4.35 -11.06
N TRP A 209 4.37 5.10 -11.22
CA TRP A 209 3.37 4.87 -12.28
C TRP A 209 3.43 5.93 -13.38
N GLY A 210 3.88 7.15 -13.08
CA GLY A 210 3.80 8.27 -14.01
C GLY A 210 4.70 8.13 -15.23
N ASN A 211 5.85 7.46 -15.12
CA ASN A 211 6.71 7.18 -16.27
C ASN A 211 6.00 6.29 -17.31
N GLU A 212 5.13 5.38 -16.87
CA GLU A 212 4.35 4.53 -17.76
C GLU A 212 3.19 5.28 -18.39
N LEU A 213 2.51 6.12 -17.61
CA LEU A 213 1.49 7.03 -18.15
C LEU A 213 2.09 7.89 -19.26
N VAL A 214 3.27 8.47 -19.02
CA VAL A 214 4.03 9.27 -20.00
C VAL A 214 4.38 8.45 -21.24
N ALA A 215 4.99 7.28 -21.06
CA ALA A 215 5.34 6.40 -22.18
C ALA A 215 4.09 6.00 -23.00
N SER A 216 2.96 5.76 -22.34
CA SER A 216 1.72 5.45 -23.03
C SER A 216 1.08 6.65 -23.72
N ALA A 217 1.22 7.86 -23.17
CA ALA A 217 0.78 9.09 -23.81
C ALA A 217 1.64 9.39 -25.07
N ASP A 218 2.95 9.17 -25.00
CA ASP A 218 3.84 9.27 -26.16
C ASP A 218 3.47 8.25 -27.25
N ARG A 219 3.17 7.00 -26.88
CA ARG A 219 2.64 6.00 -27.82
C ARG A 219 1.30 6.42 -28.42
N ALA A 220 0.40 6.97 -27.61
CA ALA A 220 -0.89 7.47 -28.09
C ALA A 220 -0.72 8.55 -29.18
N SER A 221 0.32 9.38 -29.07
CA SER A 221 0.59 10.43 -30.06
C SER A 221 1.17 9.92 -31.39
N THR A 222 1.66 8.68 -31.45
CA THR A 222 2.44 8.15 -32.59
C THR A 222 1.91 6.84 -33.19
N GLN A 223 1.02 6.13 -32.50
CA GLN A 223 0.59 4.78 -32.87
C GLN A 223 -0.93 4.68 -33.12
N SER A 224 -1.34 3.64 -33.87
CA SER A 224 -2.74 3.26 -34.02
C SER A 224 -3.27 2.50 -32.79
N GLY A 225 -4.60 2.46 -32.60
CA GLY A 225 -5.24 1.80 -31.44
C GLY A 225 -5.66 2.74 -30.30
N TYR A 226 -5.53 4.05 -30.50
CA TYR A 226 -5.99 5.09 -29.59
C TYR A 226 -7.19 5.84 -30.18
N THR A 227 -8.10 6.30 -29.32
CA THR A 227 -9.21 7.14 -29.78
C THR A 227 -8.71 8.54 -30.12
N ARG A 228 -9.46 9.31 -30.92
CA ARG A 228 -9.10 10.71 -31.21
C ARG A 228 -8.98 11.56 -29.93
N ALA A 229 -9.83 11.28 -28.93
CA ALA A 229 -9.77 11.94 -27.63
C ALA A 229 -8.50 11.58 -26.87
N ASP A 230 -8.08 10.30 -26.89
CA ASP A 230 -6.81 9.88 -26.29
C ASP A 230 -5.63 10.62 -26.90
N VAL A 231 -5.56 10.70 -28.23
CA VAL A 231 -4.47 11.40 -28.94
C VAL A 231 -4.42 12.88 -28.52
N ALA A 232 -5.57 13.55 -28.49
CA ALA A 232 -5.65 14.96 -28.12
C ALA A 232 -5.21 15.18 -26.66
N ASN A 233 -5.77 14.42 -25.72
CA ASN A 233 -5.46 14.53 -24.29
C ASN A 233 -4.00 14.18 -24.00
N ALA A 234 -3.48 13.09 -24.58
CA ALA A 234 -2.08 12.70 -24.45
C ALA A 234 -1.15 13.79 -24.98
N THR A 235 -1.46 14.39 -26.14
CA THR A 235 -0.68 15.50 -26.71
C THR A 235 -0.68 16.69 -25.74
N THR A 236 -1.84 17.10 -25.24
CA THR A 236 -1.95 18.19 -24.25
C THR A 236 -1.14 17.91 -22.99
N PHE A 237 -1.26 16.70 -22.43
CA PHE A 237 -0.52 16.28 -21.25
C PHE A 237 1.00 16.34 -21.49
N ILE A 238 1.50 15.74 -22.58
CA ILE A 238 2.93 15.74 -22.91
C ILE A 238 3.46 17.15 -23.19
N THR A 239 2.69 18.01 -23.87
CA THR A 239 3.08 19.42 -24.08
C THR A 239 3.23 20.15 -22.76
N ARG A 240 2.28 19.97 -21.82
CA ARG A 240 2.35 20.59 -20.48
C ARG A 240 3.52 20.04 -19.67
N LEU A 241 3.76 18.72 -19.73
CA LEU A 241 4.90 18.09 -19.06
C LEU A 241 6.23 18.65 -19.58
N LYS A 242 6.40 18.74 -20.91
CA LYS A 242 7.60 19.33 -21.54
C LYS A 242 7.83 20.79 -21.15
N ALA A 243 6.77 21.55 -20.92
CA ALA A 243 6.86 22.93 -20.47
C ALA A 243 7.40 23.07 -19.03
N VAL A 244 7.28 22.02 -18.21
CA VAL A 244 7.76 21.99 -16.81
C VAL A 244 8.98 21.09 -16.61
N ASP A 245 9.45 20.38 -17.64
CA ASP A 245 10.46 19.32 -17.58
C ASP A 245 11.80 19.70 -16.89
N PRO A 246 12.38 20.93 -17.04
CA PRO A 246 13.57 21.29 -16.25
C PRO A 246 13.26 21.55 -14.76
N ILE A 247 11.98 21.69 -14.39
CA ILE A 247 11.48 21.92 -13.03
C ILE A 247 10.58 20.74 -12.61
N ARG A 248 10.67 19.57 -13.27
CA ARG A 248 9.94 18.39 -12.78
C ARG A 248 10.46 18.13 -11.38
N VAL A 249 9.68 18.55 -10.39
CA VAL A 249 9.95 18.24 -9.01
C VAL A 249 9.74 16.75 -8.98
N ILE A 250 10.84 15.99 -8.99
CA ILE A 250 10.81 14.60 -8.58
C ILE A 250 10.27 14.70 -7.16
N ALA A 251 8.95 14.55 -7.00
CA ALA A 251 8.21 14.90 -5.81
C ALA A 251 9.03 14.45 -4.62
N THR A 252 9.59 15.43 -3.92
CA THR A 252 10.75 15.37 -3.02
C THR A 252 11.02 13.99 -2.42
N VAL A 253 11.55 13.01 -3.15
CA VAL A 253 11.76 11.62 -2.66
C VAL A 253 10.69 11.19 -1.62
N ASN A 254 9.41 11.35 -1.98
CA ASN A 254 8.30 11.41 -1.00
C ASN A 254 7.40 10.17 -0.98
N ALA A 255 7.57 9.28 -1.96
CA ALA A 255 7.58 7.88 -1.61
C ALA A 255 8.95 7.65 -0.98
N MET A 256 9.06 6.92 0.13
CA MET A 256 10.24 6.09 0.30
C MET A 256 10.58 5.55 -1.10
N PRO A 257 11.79 5.75 -1.67
CA PRO A 257 12.16 5.14 -2.94
C PRO A 257 11.63 3.72 -2.93
N HIS A 258 11.11 3.16 -4.03
CA HIS A 258 10.58 1.79 -3.98
C HIS A 258 11.52 0.83 -3.22
N ASP A 259 12.83 1.08 -3.32
CA ASP A 259 13.91 0.46 -2.55
C ASP A 259 13.81 0.63 -1.02
N VAL A 260 13.48 1.82 -0.49
CA VAL A 260 13.20 2.09 0.95
C VAL A 260 11.78 1.66 1.34
N TYR A 261 10.84 1.64 0.41
CA TYR A 261 9.50 1.07 0.58
C TYR A 261 9.56 -0.45 0.71
N LEU A 262 10.63 -1.08 0.21
CA LEU A 262 10.89 -2.52 0.24
C LEU A 262 11.96 -2.98 1.26
N THR A 263 12.40 -2.10 2.18
CA THR A 263 13.52 -2.43 3.10
C THR A 263 13.11 -3.07 4.41
N THR A 264 11.82 -3.23 4.70
CA THR A 264 11.41 -4.05 5.86
C THR A 264 11.46 -5.50 5.44
N LEU A 265 12.67 -6.06 5.46
CA LEU A 265 12.90 -7.46 5.20
C LEU A 265 12.51 -8.27 6.44
N ALA A 266 11.81 -9.36 6.21
CA ALA A 266 11.65 -10.39 7.21
C ALA A 266 13.03 -10.91 7.62
N PRO A 267 13.30 -11.04 8.94
CA PRO A 267 14.50 -11.71 9.42
C PRO A 267 14.59 -13.14 8.86
N ALA A 268 15.82 -13.61 8.59
CA ALA A 268 16.03 -14.95 8.03
C ALA A 268 15.59 -16.08 8.98
N ASP A 269 15.47 -15.78 10.27
CA ASP A 269 15.05 -16.64 11.36
C ASP A 269 13.55 -16.49 11.73
N GLU A 270 12.79 -15.69 10.96
CA GLU A 270 11.35 -15.60 11.11
C GLU A 270 10.64 -16.79 10.42
N TYR A 271 9.52 -17.23 11.00
CA TYR A 271 8.76 -18.40 10.54
C TYR A 271 7.30 -18.04 10.32
N PHE A 272 6.72 -18.54 9.22
CA PHE A 272 5.40 -18.14 8.77
C PHE A 272 4.45 -19.33 8.54
N GLY A 273 3.16 -19.05 8.74
CA GLY A 273 2.07 -19.96 8.44
C GLY A 273 2.00 -21.19 9.36
N PRO A 274 1.07 -22.13 9.08
CA PRO A 274 0.79 -23.26 9.97
C PRO A 274 1.95 -24.24 10.11
N LEU A 275 2.89 -24.23 9.16
CA LEU A 275 4.06 -25.12 9.15
C LEU A 275 5.36 -24.44 9.62
N ASN A 276 5.29 -23.20 10.12
CA ASN A 276 6.46 -22.43 10.56
C ASN A 276 7.58 -22.45 9.50
N MET A 277 7.27 -22.04 8.28
CA MET A 277 8.25 -22.03 7.19
C MET A 277 9.07 -20.75 7.23
N SER A 278 10.39 -20.86 7.16
CA SER A 278 11.25 -19.72 6.82
C SER A 278 11.15 -19.40 5.32
N ILE A 279 11.65 -18.23 4.90
CA ILE A 279 11.70 -17.86 3.48
C ILE A 279 12.44 -18.92 2.64
N LEU A 280 13.56 -19.44 3.16
CA LEU A 280 14.32 -20.49 2.49
C LEU A 280 13.51 -21.79 2.36
N GLU A 281 12.72 -22.14 3.38
CA GLU A 281 11.86 -23.32 3.32
C GLU A 281 10.70 -23.14 2.35
N ILE A 282 10.09 -21.94 2.30
CA ILE A 282 9.07 -21.59 1.29
C ILE A 282 9.63 -21.83 -0.12
N GLU A 283 10.81 -21.30 -0.43
CA GLU A 283 11.45 -21.51 -1.73
C GLU A 283 11.75 -22.98 -2.02
N ASN A 284 12.35 -23.69 -1.06
CA ASN A 284 12.73 -25.10 -1.25
C ASN A 284 11.49 -25.97 -1.43
N ARG A 285 10.40 -25.70 -0.72
CA ARG A 285 9.14 -26.39 -0.87
C ARG A 285 8.52 -26.13 -2.24
N LEU A 286 8.54 -24.90 -2.76
CA LEU A 286 8.08 -24.60 -4.12
C LEU A 286 8.92 -25.31 -5.19
N LYS A 287 10.25 -25.39 -5.02
CA LYS A 287 11.13 -26.17 -5.92
C LYS A 287 10.75 -27.64 -5.90
N HIS A 288 10.55 -28.21 -4.71
CA HIS A 288 10.16 -29.61 -4.55
C HIS A 288 8.80 -29.90 -5.20
N ILE A 289 7.78 -29.10 -4.91
CA ILE A 289 6.45 -29.26 -5.52
C ILE A 289 6.54 -29.19 -7.04
N ASN A 290 7.25 -28.20 -7.60
CA ASN A 290 7.40 -28.10 -9.06
C ASN A 290 8.11 -29.32 -9.66
N PHE A 291 9.14 -29.84 -8.98
CA PHE A 291 9.77 -31.10 -9.37
C PHE A 291 8.76 -32.25 -9.36
N MET A 292 7.95 -32.42 -8.31
CA MET A 292 6.93 -33.48 -8.24
C MET A 292 5.85 -33.33 -9.33
N LEU A 293 5.44 -32.10 -9.64
CA LEU A 293 4.51 -31.81 -10.72
C LEU A 293 5.08 -32.16 -12.11
N ASP A 294 6.39 -32.06 -12.32
CA ASP A 294 7.05 -32.52 -13.56
C ASP A 294 6.98 -34.06 -13.71
N TYR A 295 6.81 -34.79 -12.61
CA TYR A 295 6.55 -36.24 -12.59
C TYR A 295 5.05 -36.60 -12.57
N ASN A 296 4.17 -35.65 -12.92
CA ASN A 296 2.72 -35.85 -13.00
C ASN A 296 2.05 -36.23 -11.66
N TYR A 297 2.59 -35.79 -10.52
CA TYR A 297 1.89 -35.96 -9.23
C TYR A 297 0.58 -35.16 -9.16
N GLY A 298 0.44 -34.11 -9.98
CA GLY A 298 -0.81 -33.36 -10.14
C GLY A 298 -1.36 -32.86 -8.80
N ASN A 299 -2.63 -33.16 -8.54
CA ASN A 299 -3.34 -32.67 -7.34
C ASN A 299 -2.88 -33.33 -6.03
N ASN A 300 -1.94 -34.28 -6.05
CA ASN A 300 -1.33 -34.79 -4.81
C ASN A 300 -0.49 -33.71 -4.10
N GLU A 301 -0.07 -32.67 -4.82
CA GLU A 301 0.70 -31.56 -4.28
C GLU A 301 -0.15 -30.35 -3.85
N SER A 302 -1.48 -30.45 -3.95
CA SER A 302 -2.39 -29.33 -3.67
C SER A 302 -2.36 -28.88 -2.22
N ASP A 303 -2.33 -29.82 -1.27
CA ASP A 303 -2.22 -29.51 0.16
C ASP A 303 -0.87 -28.85 0.49
N PRO A 304 0.30 -29.44 0.15
CA PRO A 304 1.59 -28.78 0.35
C PRO A 304 1.69 -27.39 -0.29
N ALA A 305 1.13 -27.21 -1.49
CA ALA A 305 1.15 -25.91 -2.18
C ALA A 305 0.25 -24.88 -1.47
N THR A 306 -0.89 -25.31 -0.93
CA THR A 306 -1.78 -24.46 -0.15
C THR A 306 -1.14 -24.05 1.18
N ASP A 307 -0.43 -24.94 1.84
CA ASP A 307 0.31 -24.62 3.06
C ASP A 307 1.42 -23.59 2.81
N VAL A 308 2.11 -23.69 1.67
CA VAL A 308 3.07 -22.65 1.24
C VAL A 308 2.37 -21.32 1.00
N ALA A 309 1.20 -21.34 0.35
CA ALA A 309 0.43 -20.10 0.13
C ALA A 309 0.02 -19.45 1.46
N HIS A 310 -0.39 -20.24 2.46
CA HIS A 310 -0.67 -19.74 3.81
C HIS A 310 0.56 -19.10 4.46
N ALA A 311 1.74 -19.70 4.33
CA ALA A 311 2.98 -19.11 4.83
C ALA A 311 3.34 -17.79 4.12
N ILE A 312 3.15 -17.70 2.81
CA ILE A 312 3.37 -16.46 2.05
C ILE A 312 2.38 -15.36 2.45
N VAL A 313 1.11 -15.71 2.63
CA VAL A 313 0.08 -14.76 3.09
C VAL A 313 0.38 -14.29 4.51
N ASP A 314 0.83 -15.17 5.40
CA ASP A 314 1.24 -14.81 6.75
C ASP A 314 2.47 -13.90 6.75
N MET A 315 3.48 -14.21 5.94
CA MET A 315 4.61 -13.33 5.68
C MET A 315 4.17 -11.96 5.17
N GLN A 316 3.21 -11.89 4.24
CA GLN A 316 2.65 -10.63 3.77
C GLN A 316 1.94 -9.86 4.89
N LYS A 317 1.28 -10.52 5.84
CA LYS A 317 0.66 -9.84 6.97
C LYS A 317 1.69 -9.17 7.87
N VAL A 318 2.78 -9.87 8.18
CA VAL A 318 3.82 -9.41 9.12
C VAL A 318 4.84 -8.46 8.44
N TYR A 319 5.17 -8.71 7.18
CA TYR A 319 6.14 -7.95 6.38
C TYR A 319 5.57 -7.61 5.00
N PRO A 320 4.49 -6.81 4.88
CA PRO A 320 3.80 -6.49 3.62
C PRO A 320 4.67 -5.74 2.60
N ARG A 321 5.88 -5.37 3.01
CA ARG A 321 6.85 -4.60 2.25
C ARG A 321 8.12 -5.40 1.98
N ASP A 322 8.12 -6.70 2.25
CA ASP A 322 9.27 -7.53 1.91
C ASP A 322 9.44 -7.63 0.39
N ARG A 323 10.66 -7.38 -0.09
CA ARG A 323 10.99 -7.38 -1.52
C ARG A 323 10.80 -8.73 -2.21
N ASP A 324 10.85 -9.83 -1.46
CA ASP A 324 10.77 -11.18 -2.00
C ASP A 324 9.30 -11.61 -2.20
N LEU A 325 8.34 -10.94 -1.54
CA LEU A 325 6.91 -11.28 -1.62
C LEU A 325 6.34 -11.32 -3.04
N PRO A 326 6.52 -10.30 -3.92
CA PRO A 326 5.96 -10.37 -5.27
C PRO A 326 6.45 -11.60 -6.05
N MET A 327 7.70 -12.01 -5.82
CA MET A 327 8.27 -13.19 -6.45
C MET A 327 7.67 -14.48 -5.85
N LEU A 328 7.66 -14.61 -4.53
CA LEU A 328 7.10 -15.79 -3.86
C LEU A 328 5.63 -15.99 -4.19
N ILE A 329 4.83 -14.92 -4.18
CA ILE A 329 3.40 -14.94 -4.53
C ILE A 329 3.22 -15.42 -5.98
N TYR A 330 3.97 -14.88 -6.93
CA TYR A 330 3.89 -15.29 -8.34
C TYR A 330 4.30 -16.75 -8.55
N TRP A 331 5.37 -17.20 -7.88
CA TRP A 331 5.84 -18.58 -8.02
C TRP A 331 4.83 -19.56 -7.44
N CYS A 332 4.29 -19.28 -6.25
CA CYS A 332 3.22 -20.08 -5.66
C CYS A 332 1.96 -20.08 -6.56
N TYR A 333 1.53 -18.92 -7.06
CA TYR A 333 0.43 -18.81 -8.02
C TYR A 333 0.62 -19.70 -9.26
N THR A 334 1.77 -19.60 -9.92
CA THR A 334 2.06 -20.38 -11.14
C THR A 334 2.18 -21.87 -10.85
N THR A 335 2.65 -22.25 -9.66
CA THR A 335 2.67 -23.64 -9.18
C THR A 335 1.25 -24.17 -9.01
N LEU A 336 0.39 -23.45 -8.28
CA LEU A 336 -1.02 -23.81 -8.05
C LEU A 336 -1.83 -23.89 -9.35
N GLN A 337 -1.52 -23.06 -10.35
CA GLN A 337 -2.16 -23.12 -11.67
C GLN A 337 -1.92 -24.43 -12.45
N ARG A 338 -0.89 -25.21 -12.07
CA ARG A 338 -0.62 -26.52 -12.67
C ARG A 338 -1.55 -27.62 -12.13
N MET A 339 -2.30 -27.34 -11.06
CA MET A 339 -3.25 -28.26 -10.42
C MET A 339 -4.69 -27.91 -10.80
N THR A 340 -5.57 -28.91 -10.72
CA THR A 340 -6.94 -28.85 -11.28
C THR A 340 -8.04 -29.04 -10.25
N ASP A 341 -7.71 -29.19 -8.97
CA ASP A 341 -8.70 -29.24 -7.91
C ASP A 341 -9.21 -27.83 -7.55
N GLN A 342 -10.28 -27.78 -6.73
CA GLN A 342 -10.92 -26.51 -6.37
C GLN A 342 -10.07 -25.67 -5.42
N GLN A 343 -9.42 -26.30 -4.45
CA GLN A 343 -8.60 -25.63 -3.43
C GLN A 343 -7.41 -24.91 -4.07
N SER A 344 -6.71 -25.56 -5.01
CA SER A 344 -5.61 -24.94 -5.75
C SER A 344 -6.07 -23.74 -6.57
N ARG A 345 -7.25 -23.83 -7.22
CA ARG A 345 -7.82 -22.72 -8.00
C ARG A 345 -8.22 -21.53 -7.13
N GLU A 346 -8.85 -21.77 -5.99
CA GLU A 346 -9.27 -20.73 -5.06
C GLU A 346 -8.05 -20.02 -4.46
N THR A 347 -7.06 -20.78 -4.01
CA THR A 347 -5.80 -20.25 -3.49
C THR A 347 -5.04 -19.45 -4.56
N ALA A 348 -4.94 -19.96 -5.78
CA ALA A 348 -4.33 -19.24 -6.89
C ALA A 348 -5.08 -17.93 -7.20
N ARG A 349 -6.42 -17.93 -7.14
CA ARG A 349 -7.21 -16.70 -7.35
C ARG A 349 -6.89 -15.66 -6.28
N ALA A 350 -6.81 -16.05 -5.01
CA ALA A 350 -6.46 -15.15 -3.91
C ALA A 350 -5.05 -14.55 -4.09
N LEU A 351 -4.05 -15.40 -4.38
CA LEU A 351 -2.67 -14.93 -4.62
C LEU A 351 -2.57 -14.00 -5.83
N LYS A 352 -3.33 -14.29 -6.91
CA LYS A 352 -3.40 -13.41 -8.07
C LYS A 352 -3.99 -12.05 -7.71
N ALA A 353 -5.06 -12.02 -6.92
CA ALA A 353 -5.67 -10.77 -6.47
C ALA A 353 -4.66 -9.92 -5.66
N ILE A 354 -4.01 -10.51 -4.65
CA ILE A 354 -2.96 -9.85 -3.87
C ILE A 354 -1.86 -9.28 -4.79
N LEU A 355 -1.32 -10.10 -5.69
CA LEU A 355 -0.24 -9.67 -6.58
C LEU A 355 -0.66 -8.55 -7.53
N THR A 356 -1.84 -8.63 -8.12
CA THR A 356 -2.30 -7.67 -9.15
C THR A 356 -2.95 -6.40 -8.59
N VAL A 357 -3.34 -6.41 -7.30
CA VAL A 357 -3.91 -5.26 -6.60
C VAL A 357 -2.86 -4.59 -5.72
N GLU A 358 -2.29 -5.30 -4.75
CA GLU A 358 -1.38 -4.73 -3.73
C GLU A 358 0.05 -4.55 -4.26
N TYR A 359 0.50 -5.41 -5.18
CA TYR A 359 1.85 -5.38 -5.75
C TYR A 359 1.86 -5.11 -7.27
N GLN A 360 0.88 -4.34 -7.75
CA GLN A 360 0.66 -4.11 -9.19
C GLN A 360 1.89 -3.56 -9.93
N ASP A 361 2.71 -2.77 -9.24
CA ASP A 361 3.91 -2.16 -9.81
C ASP A 361 5.03 -3.19 -10.07
N SER A 362 4.98 -4.35 -9.41
CA SER A 362 6.02 -5.39 -9.51
C SER A 362 6.11 -6.00 -10.92
N PRO A 363 7.31 -6.39 -11.37
CA PRO A 363 7.48 -7.09 -12.65
C PRO A 363 6.62 -8.37 -12.74
N GLN A 364 6.38 -9.03 -11.61
CA GLN A 364 5.59 -10.24 -11.51
C GLN A 364 4.10 -9.99 -11.75
N ALA A 365 3.54 -8.93 -11.16
CA ALA A 365 2.16 -8.53 -11.43
C ALA A 365 1.96 -8.18 -12.91
N ARG A 366 2.91 -7.43 -13.50
CA ARG A 366 2.87 -7.07 -14.92
C ARG A 366 2.85 -8.27 -15.85
N LYS A 367 3.67 -9.29 -15.57
CA LYS A 367 3.63 -10.58 -16.31
C LYS A 367 2.24 -11.21 -16.28
N LEU A 368 1.55 -11.18 -15.14
CA LEU A 368 0.18 -11.72 -15.04
C LEU A 368 -0.88 -10.88 -15.74
N LEU A 369 -0.67 -9.57 -15.81
CA LEU A 369 -1.56 -8.64 -16.50
C LEU A 369 -1.28 -8.56 -18.01
N GLY A 370 -0.24 -9.24 -18.51
CA GLY A 370 0.15 -9.18 -19.92
C GLY A 370 0.78 -7.85 -20.32
N LEU A 371 1.37 -7.14 -19.36
CA LEU A 371 2.04 -5.86 -19.54
C LEU A 371 3.54 -6.13 -19.64
N THR A 372 4.17 -5.89 -20.79
CA THR A 372 5.62 -6.07 -21.00
C THR A 372 6.28 -4.79 -21.43
#